data_AF-W1XHT3-F1
#
_entry.id   AF-W1XHT3-F1
#
_cell.length_a   1.000
_cell.length_b   1.000
_cell.length_c   1.000
_cell.angle_alpha   90.00
_cell.angle_beta   90.00
_cell.angle_gamma   90.00
#
_symmetry.space_group_name_H-M   'P 1'
#
loop_
_entity.id
_entity.type
_entity.pdbx_description
1 polymer ?
#
loop_
_entity_poly.entity_id
_entity_poly.type
_entity_poly.pdbx_seq_one_letter_code
_entity_poly.pdbx_strand_id
1 'polypeptide(L)' 'NMTLGLKNPYLKASDWGWQVDPVGLRTVLNKIYARYNIPLMVVENGFGAVDQIESDGSINLTKVPHH' A
#
# COMPACT_ATOMS: atom_id res chain seq x y z
N ASN A 1 10.85 -9.27 20.84
CA ASN A 1 11.01 -10.31 19.80
C ASN A 1 10.34 -9.78 18.53
N MET A 2 11.05 -9.02 17.70
CA MET A 2 10.50 -8.46 16.45
C MET A 2 10.53 -9.56 15.40
N THR A 3 9.40 -10.17 15.12
CA THR A 3 9.21 -11.00 13.94
C THR A 3 9.32 -10.11 12.72
N LEU A 4 10.50 -10.08 12.10
CA LEU A 4 10.72 -9.56 10.75
C LEU A 4 9.69 -10.22 9.83
N GLY A 5 8.66 -9.45 9.45
CA GLY A 5 7.65 -9.88 8.51
C GLY A 5 8.34 -10.42 7.27
N LEU A 6 8.09 -11.70 6.96
CA LEU A 6 8.61 -12.37 5.79
C LEU A 6 8.34 -11.49 4.56
N LYS A 7 9.41 -11.02 3.91
CA LYS A 7 9.28 -10.23 2.68
C LYS A 7 8.68 -11.11 1.60
N ASN A 8 7.51 -10.75 1.09
CA ASN A 8 6.89 -11.49 -0.01
C ASN A 8 7.65 -11.18 -1.31
N PRO A 9 8.28 -12.18 -1.97
CA PRO A 9 9.08 -11.94 -3.17
C PRO A 9 8.25 -11.49 -4.39
N TYR A 10 6.91 -11.60 -4.32
CA TYR A 10 5.99 -11.23 -5.39
C TYR A 10 5.45 -9.80 -5.28
N LEU A 11 5.79 -9.07 -4.21
CA LEU A 11 5.27 -7.72 -3.97
C LEU A 11 6.38 -6.67 -4.11
N LYS A 12 6.11 -5.64 -4.91
CA LYS A 12 6.96 -4.45 -4.99
C LYS A 12 6.87 -3.73 -3.64
N ALA A 13 8.02 -3.40 -3.06
CA ALA A 13 8.11 -2.59 -1.86
C ALA A 13 8.34 -1.12 -2.25
N SER A 14 7.76 -0.18 -1.50
CA SER A 14 8.07 1.24 -1.61
C SER A 14 9.53 1.53 -1.21
N ASP A 15 9.98 2.76 -1.43
CA ASP A 15 11.33 3.23 -1.04
C ASP A 15 11.57 3.14 0.48
N TRP A 16 10.50 3.00 1.28
CA TRP A 16 10.53 2.76 2.73
C TRP A 16 10.34 1.29 3.13
N GLY A 17 10.34 0.37 2.15
CA GLY A 17 10.20 -1.06 2.39
C GLY A 17 8.77 -1.54 2.64
N TRP A 18 7.75 -0.69 2.42
CA TRP A 18 6.35 -1.10 2.58
C TRP A 18 5.91 -1.89 1.36
N GLN A 19 5.49 -3.14 1.57
CA GLN A 19 4.92 -3.94 0.49
C GLN A 19 3.60 -3.33 0.04
N VAL A 20 3.50 -3.03 -1.25
CA VAL A 20 2.27 -2.54 -1.85
C VAL A 20 1.45 -3.75 -2.30
N ASP A 21 0.37 -4.05 -1.58
CA ASP A 21 -0.53 -5.16 -1.89
C ASP A 21 -2.00 -4.72 -1.93
N PRO A 22 -2.52 -4.35 -3.12
CA PRO A 22 -3.93 -4.00 -3.26
C PRO A 22 -4.88 -5.20 -3.06
N VAL A 23 -4.40 -6.43 -3.29
CA VAL A 23 -5.19 -7.67 -3.08
C VAL A 23 -5.29 -7.99 -1.59
N GLY A 24 -4.25 -7.68 -0.83
CA GLY A 24 -4.20 -7.78 0.62
C GLY A 24 -5.32 -6.99 1.30
N LEU A 25 -5.57 -5.74 0.87
CA LEU A 25 -6.66 -4.92 1.39
C LEU A 25 -8.02 -5.59 1.19
N ARG A 26 -8.32 -6.05 -0.02
CA ARG A 26 -9.56 -6.79 -0.33
C ARG A 26 -9.70 -8.04 0.53
N THR A 27 -8.61 -8.79 0.69
CA THR A 27 -8.60 -10.04 1.48
C THR A 27 -8.92 -9.78 2.95
N VAL A 28 -8.35 -8.72 3.54
CA VAL A 28 -8.62 -8.35 4.93
C VAL A 28 -10.06 -7.89 5.11
N LEU A 29 -10.56 -7.03 4.23
CA LEU A 29 -11.96 -6.55 4.28
C LEU A 29 -12.94 -7.73 4.20
N ASN A 30 -12.73 -8.66 3.27
CA ASN A 30 -13.57 -9.86 3.14
C ASN A 30 -13.52 -10.74 4.40
N LYS A 31 -12.34 -10.93 5.01
CA LYS A 31 -12.19 -11.72 6.23
C LYS A 31 -12.90 -11.10 7.44
N ILE A 32 -12.77 -9.79 7.62
CA ILE A 32 -13.41 -9.07 8.73
C ILE A 32 -14.93 -9.07 8.54
N TYR A 33 -15.40 -8.79 7.33
CA TYR A 33 -16.83 -8.80 7.03
C TYR A 33 -17.44 -10.20 7.20
N ALA A 34 -16.78 -11.25 6.70
CA ALA A 34 -17.23 -12.63 6.89
C ALA A 34 -17.31 -13.04 8.38
N ARG A 35 -16.48 -12.44 9.25
CA ARG A 35 -16.48 -12.74 10.70
C ARG A 35 -17.58 -11.99 11.45
N TYR A 36 -17.81 -10.71 11.14
CA TYR A 36 -18.66 -9.84 11.96
C TYR A 36 -19.97 -9.43 11.28
N ASN A 37 -20.06 -9.55 9.96
CA ASN A 37 -21.23 -9.24 9.12
C ASN A 37 -21.85 -7.86 9.39
N ILE A 38 -20.99 -6.87 9.66
CA ILE A 38 -21.35 -5.46 9.86
C ILE A 38 -20.62 -4.59 8.83
N PRO A 39 -21.19 -3.43 8.46
CA PRO A 39 -20.53 -2.47 7.56
C PRO A 39 -19.14 -2.08 8.06
N LEU A 40 -18.18 -1.98 7.14
CA LEU A 40 -16.79 -1.60 7.44
C LEU A 40 -16.46 -0.24 6.80
N MET A 41 -15.62 0.53 7.48
CA MET A 41 -15.07 1.80 6.98
C MET A 41 -13.54 1.76 7.09
N VAL A 42 -12.85 2.02 6.00
CA VAL A 42 -11.38 2.20 6.01
C VAL A 42 -11.10 3.60 6.55
N VAL A 43 -10.61 3.68 7.78
CA VAL A 43 -10.31 4.97 8.45
C VAL A 43 -9.01 5.59 7.96
N GLU A 44 -8.07 4.76 7.46
CA GLU A 44 -6.79 5.21 6.95
C GLU A 44 -6.30 4.31 5.79
N ASN A 45 -5.88 4.93 4.70
CA ASN A 45 -5.14 4.31 3.62
C ASN A 45 -4.27 5.38 2.93
N GLY A 46 -2.98 5.14 2.80
CA GLY A 46 -2.05 6.12 2.25
C GLY A 46 -0.78 5.46 1.69
N PHE A 47 -0.14 6.16 0.77
CA PHE A 47 1.13 5.75 0.17
C PHE A 47 2.12 6.89 0.30
N GLY A 48 3.15 6.72 1.12
CA GLY A 48 4.22 7.69 1.25
C GLY A 48 5.18 7.60 0.07
N ALA A 49 5.41 8.72 -0.62
CA ALA A 49 6.38 8.88 -1.70
C ALA A 49 7.18 10.17 -1.51
N VAL A 50 8.40 10.25 -2.06
CA VAL A 50 9.13 11.53 -2.13
C VAL A 50 8.61 12.27 -3.38
N ASP A 51 8.02 13.44 -3.17
CA ASP A 51 7.58 14.30 -4.28
C ASP A 51 8.79 14.89 -5.00
N GLN A 52 8.83 14.76 -6.34
CA GLN A 52 9.82 15.44 -7.17
C GLN A 52 9.14 16.56 -7.94
N ILE A 53 9.72 17.76 -7.86
CA ILE A 53 9.31 18.94 -8.62
C ILE A 53 10.05 18.90 -9.95
N GLU A 54 9.30 18.84 -11.05
CA GLU A 54 9.85 18.89 -12.40
C GLU A 54 10.24 20.34 -12.78
N SER A 55 11.03 20.51 -13.83
CA SER A 55 11.56 21.82 -14.25
C SER A 55 10.49 22.84 -14.66
N ASP A 56 9.27 22.39 -14.95
CA ASP A 56 8.10 23.22 -15.27
C ASP A 56 7.25 23.57 -14.04
N GLY A 57 7.67 23.13 -12.85
CA GLY A 57 6.95 23.33 -11.59
C GLY A 57 5.84 22.32 -11.31
N SER A 58 5.64 21.32 -12.17
CA SER A 58 4.69 20.23 -11.93
C SER A 58 5.22 19.22 -10.90
N ILE A 59 4.32 18.59 -10.15
CA ILE A 59 4.64 17.50 -9.21
C ILE A 59 4.03 16.23 -9.77
N ASN A 60 4.88 15.25 -10.10
CA ASN A 60 4.44 13.94 -10.57
C ASN A 60 4.59 12.91 -9.46
N LEU A 61 3.47 12.58 -8.81
CA LEU A 61 3.40 11.64 -7.66
C LEU A 61 3.65 10.17 -8.05
N THR A 62 3.87 9.89 -9.34
CA THR A 62 3.95 8.54 -9.90
C THR A 62 5.28 8.32 -10.60
N LYS A 63 6.31 7.96 -9.84
CA LYS A 63 7.41 7.11 -10.35
C LYS A 63 7.28 5.69 -9.80
N VAL A 64 6.06 5.15 -9.77
CA VAL A 64 5.89 3.70 -9.71
C VAL A 64 6.07 3.23 -11.15
N PRO A 65 7.12 2.45 -11.50
CA PRO A 65 7.26 1.93 -12.84
C PRO A 65 6.12 0.94 -13.06
N HIS A 66 5.07 1.43 -13.72
CA HIS A 66 4.16 0.59 -14.48
C HIS A 66 5.02 -0.08 -15.57
N HIS A 67 5.12 -1.39 -15.47
CA HIS A 67 5.41 -2.23 -16.64
C HIS A 67 4.06 -2.58 -17.23
#